data_AF-A0AAV3SCL9-F1
#
_entry.id   AF-A0AAV3SCL9-F1
#
_cell.length_a   1.000
_cell.length_b   1.000
_cell.length_c   1.000
_cell.angle_alpha   90.00
_cell.angle_beta   90.00
_cell.angle_gamma   90.00
#
_symmetry.space_group_name_H-M   'P 1'
#
loop_
_entity.id
_entity.type
_entity.pdbx_description
1 polymer ?
#
loop_
_entity_poly.entity_id
_entity_poly.type
_entity_poly.pdbx_seq_one_letter_code
_entity_poly.pdbx_strand_id
1 'polypeptide(L)'
;MPANDILEPETEAEQHGLFARLTRWENGRYAVETSTALQSGGHKEQWYPIGGSVGYDASVFDAEADARDYFEDLTTLSSEAMWEKYGEQGLWVTR
;
A
#
# COMPACT_ATOMS: atom_id res chain seq x y z
N MET A 1 19.59 0.72 -8.27
CA MET A 1 18.25 1.27 -7.96
C MET A 1 18.47 2.19 -6.78
N PRO A 2 18.23 3.50 -6.89
CA PRO A 2 18.25 4.33 -5.70
C PRO A 2 17.22 3.79 -4.71
N ALA A 3 17.63 3.66 -3.45
CA ALA A 3 16.87 2.94 -2.45
C ALA A 3 15.73 3.84 -1.95
N ASN A 4 14.49 3.40 -2.13
CA ASN A 4 13.39 3.95 -1.34
C ASN A 4 13.67 3.65 0.13
N ASP A 5 13.60 4.66 1.00
CA ASP A 5 13.74 4.46 2.43
C ASP A 5 12.49 3.76 2.95
N ILE A 6 12.67 2.58 3.52
CA ILE A 6 11.58 1.83 4.17
C ILE A 6 11.29 2.52 5.51
N LEU A 7 10.13 3.15 5.62
CA LEU A 7 9.69 3.81 6.85
C LEU A 7 9.02 2.82 7.78
N GLU A 8 8.11 2.01 7.24
CA GLU A 8 7.48 0.90 7.96
C GLU A 8 7.86 -0.40 7.25
N PRO A 9 8.28 -1.43 8.01
CA PRO A 9 8.62 -2.72 7.43
C PRO A 9 7.40 -3.40 6.82
N GLU A 10 7.64 -4.44 6.04
CA GLU A 10 6.58 -5.30 5.54
C GLU A 10 5.71 -5.83 6.70
N THR A 11 4.42 -5.57 6.60
CA THR A 11 3.42 -5.97 7.59
C THR A 11 2.34 -6.74 6.86
N GLU A 12 1.96 -7.90 7.42
CA GLU A 12 0.92 -8.74 6.85
C GLU A 12 -0.44 -8.10 7.11
N ALA A 13 -1.15 -7.74 6.04
CA ALA A 13 -2.54 -7.33 6.10
C ALA A 13 -3.41 -8.59 5.98
N GLU A 14 -3.49 -9.36 7.08
CA GLU A 14 -4.17 -10.67 7.17
C GLU A 14 -5.58 -10.64 6.58
N GLN A 15 -6.29 -9.52 6.76
CA GLN A 15 -7.66 -9.31 6.29
C GLN A 15 -7.80 -9.30 4.76
N HIS A 16 -6.72 -9.00 4.05
CA HIS A 16 -6.70 -8.85 2.60
C HIS A 16 -5.79 -9.88 1.90
N GLY A 17 -5.13 -10.76 2.66
CA GLY A 17 -4.24 -11.79 2.12
C GLY A 17 -3.03 -11.22 1.36
N LEU A 18 -2.52 -10.08 1.82
CA LEU A 18 -1.41 -9.36 1.20
C LEU A 18 -0.48 -8.77 2.26
N PHE A 19 0.71 -8.40 1.83
CA PHE A 19 1.67 -7.65 2.62
C PHE A 19 1.62 -6.21 2.20
N ALA A 20 1.72 -5.30 3.17
CA ALA A 20 1.83 -3.88 2.98
C ALA A 20 3.18 -3.39 3.48
N ARG A 21 3.72 -2.33 2.90
CA ARG A 21 4.87 -1.59 3.45
C ARG A 21 4.75 -0.11 3.14
N LEU A 22 5.32 0.73 4.00
CA LEU A 22 5.41 2.17 3.76
C LEU A 22 6.84 2.52 3.33
N THR A 23 6.97 3.11 2.15
CA THR A 23 8.26 3.57 1.64
C THR A 23 8.23 5.05 1.30
N ARG A 24 9.37 5.71 1.51
CA ARG A 24 9.63 7.06 1.05
C ARG A 24 10.39 7.00 -0.26
N TRP A 25 9.85 7.64 -1.29
CA TRP A 25 10.46 7.78 -2.59
C TRP A 25 11.45 8.94 -2.62
N GLU A 26 12.43 8.89 -3.53
CA GLU A 26 13.45 9.94 -3.67
C GLU A 26 12.90 11.33 -4.00
N ASN A 27 11.73 11.40 -4.62
CA ASN A 27 11.04 12.66 -4.90
C ASN A 27 10.44 13.31 -3.64
N GLY A 28 10.63 12.70 -2.46
CA GLY A 28 10.10 13.16 -1.18
C GLY A 28 8.66 12.72 -0.90
N ARG A 29 8.05 11.93 -1.80
CA ARG A 29 6.72 11.38 -1.60
C ARG A 29 6.77 10.07 -0.83
N TYR A 30 5.61 9.67 -0.33
CA TYR A 30 5.42 8.47 0.47
C TYR A 30 4.47 7.55 -0.27
N ALA A 31 4.79 6.26 -0.38
CA ALA A 31 3.94 5.31 -1.07
C ALA A 31 3.65 4.11 -0.18
N VAL A 32 2.38 3.71 -0.16
CA VAL A 32 1.96 2.44 0.43
C VAL A 32 1.96 1.39 -0.65
N GLU A 33 2.95 0.51 -0.57
CA GLU A 33 3.13 -0.58 -1.51
C GLU A 33 2.56 -1.87 -0.94
N THR A 34 2.00 -2.70 -1.80
CA THR A 34 1.52 -4.03 -1.44
C THR A 34 2.13 -5.12 -2.29
N SER A 35 2.19 -6.31 -1.70
CA SER A 35 2.60 -7.52 -2.38
C SER A 35 1.64 -8.65 -2.03
N THR A 36 1.26 -9.44 -3.03
CA THR A 36 0.38 -10.59 -2.82
C THR A 36 1.09 -11.65 -1.97
N ALA A 37 0.44 -12.13 -0.91
CA ALA A 37 0.93 -13.26 -0.15
C ALA A 37 0.92 -14.52 -1.03
N LEU A 38 2.01 -15.29 -0.99
CA LEU A 38 2.14 -16.55 -1.70
C LEU A 38 1.64 -17.68 -0.80
N GLN A 39 0.93 -18.65 -1.39
CA GLN A 39 0.44 -19.84 -0.68
C GLN A 39 1.57 -20.69 -0.07
N SER A 40 2.80 -20.53 -0.56
CA SER A 40 3.99 -21.23 -0.07
C SER A 40 4.59 -20.61 1.21
N GLY A 41 4.02 -19.52 1.72
CA GLY A 41 4.61 -18.68 2.77
C GLY A 41 5.52 -17.60 2.18
N GLY A 42 5.30 -16.35 2.60
CA GLY A 42 6.00 -15.15 2.08
C GLY A 42 5.17 -14.35 1.09
N HIS A 43 5.78 -13.34 0.47
CA HIS A 43 5.13 -12.45 -0.50
C HIS A 43 5.90 -12.44 -1.84
N LYS A 44 5.29 -11.89 -2.89
CA LYS A 44 6.04 -11.67 -4.15
C LYS A 44 7.15 -10.65 -3.94
N GLU A 45 8.33 -10.87 -4.54
CA GLU A 45 9.42 -9.88 -4.52
C GLU A 45 9.03 -8.53 -5.14
N GLN A 46 7.98 -8.52 -5.97
CA GLN A 46 7.44 -7.31 -6.58
C GLN A 46 6.42 -6.65 -5.66
N TRP A 47 6.65 -5.37 -5.42
CA TRP A 47 5.82 -4.48 -4.64
C TRP A 47 5.19 -3.44 -5.57
N TYR A 48 3.90 -3.17 -5.37
CA TYR A 48 3.15 -2.25 -6.20
C TYR A 48 2.38 -1.26 -5.32
N PRO A 49 2.41 0.04 -5.62
CA PRO A 49 1.55 0.98 -4.92
C PRO A 49 0.07 0.64 -5.19
N ILE A 50 -0.76 0.65 -4.14
CA ILE A 50 -2.18 0.30 -4.29
C ILE A 50 -2.88 1.37 -5.15
N GLY A 51 -3.77 0.94 -6.05
CA GLY A 51 -4.49 1.86 -6.94
C GLY A 51 -3.65 2.40 -8.10
N GLY A 52 -2.39 2.00 -8.23
CA GLY A 52 -1.50 2.39 -9.33
C GLY A 52 -1.81 1.68 -10.65
N SER A 53 -3.02 1.87 -11.19
CA SER A 53 -3.26 1.63 -12.61
C SER A 53 -2.77 2.82 -13.44
N VAL A 54 -2.29 2.55 -14.65
CA VAL A 54 -1.77 3.58 -15.59
C VAL A 54 -2.79 4.71 -15.74
N GLY A 55 -2.50 5.88 -15.15
CA GLY A 55 -3.30 7.10 -15.29
C GLY A 55 -4.04 7.59 -14.04
N TYR A 56 -3.99 6.88 -12.90
CA TYR A 56 -4.57 7.33 -11.63
C TYR A 56 -3.49 7.54 -10.56
N ASP A 57 -3.67 8.56 -9.71
CA ASP A 57 -2.82 8.80 -8.54
C ASP A 57 -2.91 7.54 -7.66
N ALA A 58 -1.84 6.76 -7.68
CA ALA A 58 -1.66 5.60 -6.82
C ALA A 58 -1.66 6.04 -5.35
N SER A 59 -1.61 5.11 -4.41
CA SER A 59 -1.48 5.36 -2.95
C SER A 59 -0.12 5.98 -2.62
N VAL A 60 0.11 7.17 -3.15
CA VAL A 60 1.29 8.01 -3.12
C VAL A 60 0.83 9.34 -2.55
N PHE A 61 1.42 9.70 -1.42
CA PHE A 61 1.04 10.85 -0.64
C PHE A 61 2.23 11.82 -0.60
N ASP A 62 1.95 13.12 -0.61
CA ASP A 62 3.00 14.13 -0.40
C ASP A 62 3.40 14.25 1.09
N ALA A 63 2.60 13.69 2.00
CA ALA A 63 2.84 13.72 3.44
C ALA A 63 2.94 12.31 4.05
N GLU A 64 3.89 12.14 4.98
CA GLU A 64 4.10 10.88 5.70
C GLU A 64 2.88 10.49 6.53
N ALA A 65 2.24 11.47 7.16
CA ALA A 65 1.09 11.24 8.03
C ALA A 65 -0.08 10.59 7.28
N ASP A 66 -0.42 11.09 6.09
CA ASP A 66 -1.47 10.52 5.25
C ASP A 66 -1.12 9.10 4.78
N ALA A 67 0.15 8.87 4.41
CA ALA A 67 0.59 7.54 4.00
C ALA A 67 0.58 6.53 5.16
N ARG A 68 0.96 6.98 6.37
CA ARG A 68 0.92 6.16 7.58
C ARG A 68 -0.52 5.86 7.99
N ASP A 69 -1.43 6.84 7.93
CA ASP A 69 -2.87 6.63 8.19
C ASP A 69 -3.43 5.55 7.26
N TYR A 70 -3.16 5.68 5.96
CA TYR A 70 -3.59 4.70 4.97
C TYR A 70 -2.99 3.30 5.20
N PHE A 71 -1.71 3.22 5.59
CA PHE A 71 -1.06 1.95 5.92
C PHE A 71 -1.65 1.29 7.18
N GLU A 72 -1.93 2.08 8.21
CA GLU A 72 -2.57 1.60 9.43
C GLU A 72 -3.99 1.11 9.15
N ASP A 73 -4.76 1.88 8.37
CA ASP A 73 -6.08 1.46 7.90
C ASP A 73 -6.00 0.17 7.09
N LEU A 74 -5.04 0.04 6.18
CA LEU A 74 -4.89 -1.14 5.35
C LEU A 74 -4.65 -2.41 6.17
N THR A 75 -3.86 -2.30 7.23
CA THR A 75 -3.50 -3.43 8.10
C THR A 75 -4.57 -3.69 9.17
N THR A 76 -5.34 -2.68 9.55
CA THR A 76 -6.32 -2.73 10.65
C THR A 76 -7.78 -2.86 10.18
N LEU A 77 -8.14 -2.24 9.08
CA LEU A 77 -9.48 -2.26 8.51
C LEU A 77 -9.67 -3.44 7.56
N SER A 78 -10.90 -3.94 7.53
CA SER A 78 -11.33 -4.95 6.56
C SER A 78 -11.46 -4.35 5.15
N SER A 79 -11.46 -5.21 4.13
CA SER A 79 -11.64 -4.81 2.72
C SER A 79 -12.88 -3.95 2.48
N GLU A 80 -13.96 -4.21 3.22
CA GLU A 80 -15.20 -3.41 3.15
C GLU A 80 -15.01 -1.99 3.70
N ALA A 81 -14.34 -1.84 4.85
CA ALA A 81 -14.05 -0.52 5.43
C ALA A 81 -13.02 0.26 4.61
N MET A 82 -12.03 -0.42 4.03
CA MET A 82 -11.13 0.18 3.05
C MET A 82 -11.89 0.65 1.81
N TRP A 83 -12.85 -0.13 1.31
CA TRP A 83 -13.69 0.26 0.18
C TRP A 83 -14.58 1.47 0.52
N GLU A 84 -15.13 1.53 1.73
CA GLU A 84 -15.94 2.67 2.18
C GLU A 84 -15.11 3.96 2.31
N LYS A 85 -13.88 3.87 2.84
CA LYS A 85 -13.01 5.03 3.05
C LYS A 85 -12.30 5.48 1.75
N TYR A 86 -11.86 4.53 0.93
CA TYR A 86 -10.96 4.76 -0.20
C TYR A 86 -11.45 4.25 -1.56
N GLY A 87 -12.47 3.39 -1.59
CA GLY A 87 -13.02 2.81 -2.83
C GLY A 87 -13.68 3.86 -3.72
N GLU A 88 -14.36 4.86 -3.15
CA GLU A 88 -14.89 6.00 -3.93
C GLU A 88 -13.78 6.92 -4.47
N GLN A 89 -12.62 6.93 -3.83
CA GLN A 89 -11.47 7.76 -4.22
C GLN A 89 -10.59 7.10 -5.30
N GLY A 90 -10.92 5.88 -5.74
CA GLY A 90 -10.14 5.13 -6.73
C GLY A 90 -8.82 4.56 -6.20
N LEU A 91 -8.49 4.81 -4.93
CA LEU A 91 -7.26 4.37 -4.28
C LEU A 91 -7.22 2.85 -4.03
N TRP A 92 -8.38 2.19 -3.98
CA TRP A 92 -8.51 0.76 -3.63
C TRP A 92 -8.78 -0.17 -4.83
N VAL A 93 -8.68 0.31 -6.07
CA VAL A 93 -9.04 -0.49 -7.24
C VAL A 93 -7.94 -1.51 -7.57
N THR A 94 -8.10 -2.75 -7.11
CA THR A 94 -7.49 -3.95 -7.69
C THR A 94 -8.32 -4.41 -8.89
N ARG A 95 -7.72 -4.47 -10.09
CA ARG A 95 -8.31 -5.14 -11.26
C ARG A 95 -7.92 -6.61 -11.29
#